data_AF-A0A370FA79-F1
#
_entry.id   AF-A0A370FA79-F1
#
_cell.length_a   1.000
_cell.length_b   1.000
_cell.length_c   1.000
_cell.angle_alpha   90.00
_cell.angle_beta   90.00
_cell.angle_gamma   90.00
#
_symmetry.space_group_name_H-M   'P 1'
#
loop_
_entity.id
_entity.type
_entity.pdbx_description
1 polymer ?
#
loop_
_entity_poly.entity_id
_entity_poly.type
_entity_poly.pdbx_seq_one_letter_code
_entity_poly.pdbx_strand_id
1 'polypeptide(L)'
;MTEKKLLSASAVRRHESGFTLVELSVVLIVIAVLMGATMAGMNVYRQAAVQRMYSDFVLGWRSSYLAFVSSSFGVQPGDSTTAPTYAVGGGLNRPLCGDALIGAMLSRGIELPVGRSRETPDRYVYTDKSGAPHEIQICFETVSWTLPGTTAAVPQNVPRHVLRITGLTPSVANTFDSMTDGRVHASDGDFRQQGFEASMFSAINWSADERASMNNAEEGEAVELAAYLLVGR
;
A
#
# COMPACT_ATOMS: atom_id res chain seq x y z
N MET A 1 -87.12 5.16 -34.58
CA MET A 1 -86.08 5.28 -35.60
C MET A 1 -84.89 5.97 -34.96
N THR A 2 -83.85 5.22 -34.58
CA THR A 2 -82.42 5.57 -34.63
C THR A 2 -81.61 4.60 -33.76
N GLU A 3 -80.88 3.73 -34.46
CA GLU A 3 -79.82 2.85 -33.98
C GLU A 3 -78.76 3.61 -33.17
N LYS A 4 -78.24 2.98 -32.11
CA LYS A 4 -76.88 3.23 -31.65
C LYS A 4 -76.13 1.91 -31.55
N LYS A 5 -75.28 1.71 -32.57
CA LYS A 5 -74.20 0.74 -32.72
C LYS A 5 -73.58 0.31 -31.39
N LEU A 6 -73.67 -0.99 -31.11
CA LEU A 6 -72.80 -1.71 -30.19
C LEU A 6 -71.37 -1.68 -30.76
N LEU A 7 -70.51 -0.85 -30.18
CA LEU A 7 -69.07 -0.86 -30.44
C LEU A 7 -68.47 -2.11 -29.77
N SER A 8 -68.25 -3.14 -30.57
CA SER A 8 -67.44 -4.31 -30.19
C SER A 8 -66.01 -3.84 -29.98
N ALA A 9 -65.58 -3.73 -28.72
CA ALA A 9 -64.19 -3.51 -28.37
C ALA A 9 -63.41 -4.80 -28.67
N SER A 10 -62.72 -4.83 -29.80
CA SER A 10 -61.74 -5.87 -30.11
C SER A 10 -60.58 -5.76 -29.11
N ALA A 11 -60.61 -6.61 -28.08
CA ALA A 11 -59.50 -6.75 -27.14
C ALA A 11 -58.26 -7.23 -27.89
N VAL A 12 -57.26 -6.36 -28.05
CA VAL A 12 -55.93 -6.72 -28.52
C VAL A 12 -55.31 -7.62 -27.45
N ARG A 13 -55.34 -8.93 -27.68
CA ARG A 13 -54.56 -9.89 -26.88
C ARG A 13 -53.08 -9.63 -27.16
N ARG A 14 -52.38 -9.02 -26.20
CA ARG A 14 -50.92 -9.02 -26.20
C ARG A 14 -50.48 -10.47 -25.95
N HIS A 15 -49.75 -11.02 -26.91
CA HIS A 15 -49.08 -12.30 -26.72
C HIS A 15 -47.91 -12.02 -25.77
N GLU A 16 -48.07 -12.36 -24.49
CA GLU A 16 -46.94 -12.44 -23.57
C GLU A 16 -46.07 -13.60 -24.06
N SER A 17 -45.02 -13.29 -24.84
CA SER A 17 -44.01 -14.26 -25.22
C SER A 17 -43.21 -14.60 -23.97
N GLY A 18 -43.56 -15.71 -23.32
CA GLY A 18 -42.76 -16.26 -22.23
C GLY A 18 -41.38 -16.71 -22.75
N PHE A 19 -40.34 -16.50 -21.95
CA PHE A 19 -39.00 -16.98 -22.26
C PHE A 19 -38.99 -18.51 -22.31
N THR A 20 -38.38 -19.07 -23.35
CA THR A 20 -38.25 -20.53 -23.47
C THR A 20 -37.27 -21.07 -22.42
N LEU A 21 -37.47 -22.30 -21.94
CA LEU A 21 -36.56 -22.98 -21.02
C LEU A 21 -35.11 -23.04 -21.56
N VAL A 22 -34.96 -23.09 -22.89
CA VAL A 22 -33.67 -23.14 -23.58
C VAL A 22 -32.99 -21.78 -23.60
N GLU A 23 -33.71 -20.67 -23.86
CA GLU A 23 -33.13 -19.34 -23.77
C GLU A 23 -32.64 -19.04 -22.34
N LEU A 24 -33.45 -19.39 -21.35
CA LEU A 24 -33.08 -19.16 -19.95
C LEU A 24 -31.89 -20.04 -19.53
N SER A 25 -31.80 -21.28 -20.00
CA SER A 25 -30.67 -22.17 -19.67
C SER A 25 -29.36 -21.70 -20.29
N VAL A 26 -29.37 -21.26 -21.56
CA VAL A 26 -28.17 -20.70 -22.20
C VAL A 26 -27.74 -19.42 -21.49
N VAL A 27 -28.66 -18.55 -21.11
CA VAL A 27 -28.33 -17.31 -20.36
C VAL A 27 -27.67 -17.63 -19.02
N LEU A 28 -28.20 -18.58 -18.25
CA LEU A 28 -27.59 -18.97 -16.97
C LEU A 28 -26.21 -19.61 -17.14
N ILE A 29 -26.02 -20.44 -18.17
CA ILE A 29 -24.71 -21.00 -18.50
C ILE A 29 -23.72 -19.89 -18.85
N VAL A 30 -24.13 -18.93 -19.67
CA VAL A 30 -23.29 -17.79 -20.04
C VAL A 30 -22.92 -16.95 -18.81
N ILE A 31 -23.88 -16.63 -17.94
CA ILE A 31 -23.62 -15.86 -16.71
C ILE A 31 -22.67 -16.62 -15.78
N ALA A 32 -22.87 -17.93 -15.59
CA ALA A 32 -22.00 -18.75 -14.75
C ALA A 32 -20.54 -18.76 -15.26
N VAL A 33 -20.35 -18.89 -16.57
CA VAL A 33 -19.02 -18.85 -17.20
C VAL A 33 -18.38 -17.47 -17.06
N LEU A 34 -19.14 -16.39 -17.29
CA LEU A 34 -18.65 -15.02 -17.14
C LEU A 34 -18.29 -14.68 -15.69
N MET A 35 -19.12 -15.10 -14.72
CA MET A 35 -18.83 -14.93 -13.29
C MET A 35 -17.55 -15.68 -12.89
N GLY A 36 -17.37 -16.92 -13.36
CA GLY A 36 -16.14 -17.68 -13.12
C GLY A 36 -14.89 -16.99 -13.67
N ALA A 37 -14.96 -16.44 -14.88
CA ALA A 37 -13.84 -15.73 -15.50
C ALA A 37 -13.48 -14.42 -14.79
N THR A 38 -14.48 -13.62 -14.38
CA THR A 38 -14.26 -12.33 -13.72
C THR A 38 -13.65 -12.46 -12.32
N MET A 39 -13.99 -13.51 -11.56
CA MET A 39 -13.39 -13.78 -10.24
C MET A 39 -11.87 -13.96 -10.30
N ALA A 40 -11.36 -14.68 -11.29
CA ALA A 40 -9.92 -14.84 -11.48
C ALA A 40 -9.21 -13.51 -11.80
N GLY A 41 -9.86 -12.64 -12.59
CA GLY A 41 -9.32 -11.33 -12.96
C GLY A 41 -9.17 -10.37 -11.78
N MET A 42 -10.11 -10.37 -10.83
CA MET A 42 -10.06 -9.45 -9.68
C MET A 42 -8.87 -9.71 -8.75
N ASN A 43 -8.50 -10.97 -8.51
CA ASN A 43 -7.35 -11.29 -7.66
C ASN A 43 -6.04 -10.83 -8.29
N VAL A 44 -5.88 -11.07 -9.60
CA VAL A 44 -4.70 -10.60 -10.36
C VAL A 44 -4.61 -9.08 -10.34
N TYR A 45 -5.74 -8.39 -10.54
CA TYR A 45 -5.80 -6.93 -10.49
C TYR A 45 -5.37 -6.38 -9.11
N ARG A 46 -5.88 -6.95 -8.01
CA ARG A 46 -5.51 -6.52 -6.65
C ARG A 46 -4.02 -6.73 -6.37
N GLN A 47 -3.47 -7.86 -6.79
CA GLN A 47 -2.03 -8.12 -6.66
C GLN A 47 -1.19 -7.14 -7.49
N ALA A 48 -1.60 -6.87 -8.74
CA ALA A 48 -0.93 -5.89 -9.58
C ALA A 48 -1.00 -4.46 -8.99
N ALA A 49 -2.10 -4.10 -8.34
CA ALA A 49 -2.25 -2.81 -7.67
C ALA A 49 -1.26 -2.65 -6.51
N VAL A 50 -1.10 -3.67 -5.66
CA VAL A 50 -0.14 -3.66 -4.54
C VAL A 50 1.30 -3.65 -5.07
N GLN A 51 1.59 -4.43 -6.11
CA GLN A 51 2.92 -4.46 -6.74
C GLN A 51 3.28 -3.09 -7.34
N ARG A 52 2.32 -2.43 -8.00
CA ARG A 52 2.51 -1.08 -8.54
C ARG A 52 2.73 -0.05 -7.44
N MET A 53 1.96 -0.13 -6.36
CA MET A 53 2.16 0.73 -5.18
C MET A 53 3.58 0.57 -4.62
N TYR A 54 4.10 -0.65 -4.57
CA TYR A 54 5.48 -0.87 -4.15
C TYR A 54 6.51 -0.32 -5.16
N SER A 55 6.39 -0.68 -6.44
CA SER A 55 7.39 -0.33 -7.46
C SER A 55 7.44 1.16 -7.79
N ASP A 56 6.28 1.78 -7.97
CA ASP A 56 6.19 3.15 -8.48
C ASP A 56 6.26 4.15 -7.33
N PHE A 57 5.59 3.87 -6.21
CA PHE A 57 5.47 4.79 -5.10
C PHE A 57 6.54 4.56 -4.03
N VAL A 58 6.62 3.37 -3.41
CA VAL A 58 7.57 3.10 -2.32
C VAL A 58 9.02 3.17 -2.81
N LEU A 59 9.35 2.45 -3.88
CA LEU A 59 10.70 2.49 -4.45
C LEU A 59 11.00 3.83 -5.14
N GLY A 60 9.99 4.52 -5.66
CA GLY A 60 10.13 5.90 -6.16
C GLY A 60 10.60 6.85 -5.06
N TRP A 61 10.02 6.77 -3.85
CA TRP A 61 10.44 7.57 -2.71
C TRP A 61 11.86 7.21 -2.26
N ARG A 62 12.20 5.91 -2.22
CA ARG A 62 13.56 5.44 -1.99
C ARG A 62 14.56 6.05 -2.98
N SER A 63 14.22 6.07 -4.28
CA SER A 63 15.06 6.66 -5.32
C SER A 63 15.24 8.17 -5.14
N SER A 64 14.16 8.88 -4.79
CA SER A 64 14.17 10.32 -4.54
C SER A 64 15.09 10.69 -3.38
N TYR A 65 15.10 9.87 -2.33
CA TYR A 65 16.06 10.03 -1.23
C TYR A 65 17.51 9.88 -1.69
N LEU A 66 17.82 8.84 -2.47
CA LEU A 66 19.18 8.62 -2.96
C LEU A 66 19.63 9.78 -3.86
N ALA A 67 18.73 10.32 -4.68
CA ALA A 67 18.97 11.53 -5.47
C ALA A 67 19.22 12.75 -4.57
N PHE A 68 18.42 12.93 -3.51
CA PHE A 68 18.64 13.99 -2.53
C PHE A 68 20.04 13.90 -1.93
N VAL A 69 20.41 12.75 -1.37
CA VAL A 69 21.70 12.57 -0.69
C VAL A 69 22.87 12.82 -1.65
N SER A 70 22.75 12.37 -2.91
CA SER A 70 23.72 12.64 -3.97
C SER A 70 23.87 14.13 -4.26
N SER A 71 22.75 14.86 -4.42
CA SER A 71 22.74 16.32 -4.64
C SER A 71 23.19 17.14 -3.42
N SER A 72 23.17 16.52 -2.24
CA SER A 72 23.35 17.18 -0.94
C SER A 72 24.72 16.92 -0.32
N PHE A 73 25.67 16.35 -1.07
CA PHE A 73 27.01 15.97 -0.59
C PHE A 73 26.95 15.10 0.68
N GLY A 74 25.97 14.21 0.78
CA GLY A 74 25.81 13.31 1.94
C GLY A 74 25.02 13.90 3.12
N VAL A 75 24.60 15.17 3.07
CA VAL A 75 23.70 15.75 4.08
C VAL A 75 22.29 15.16 3.90
N GLN A 76 21.63 14.84 5.01
CA GLN A 76 20.33 14.17 5.00
C GLN A 76 19.16 15.18 4.93
N PRO A 77 17.98 14.78 4.41
CA PRO A 77 16.80 15.63 4.40
C PRO A 77 16.46 16.15 5.81
N GLY A 78 16.21 17.46 5.93
CA GLY A 78 15.88 18.10 7.21
C GLY A 78 17.03 18.23 8.21
N ASP A 79 18.27 17.88 7.84
CA ASP A 79 19.47 18.09 8.66
C ASP A 79 20.09 19.49 8.42
N SER A 80 20.95 19.92 9.34
CA SER A 80 21.68 21.19 9.25
C SER A 80 22.75 21.14 8.17
N THR A 81 22.81 22.17 7.32
CA THR A 81 23.85 22.29 6.27
C THR A 81 25.17 22.86 6.78
N THR A 82 25.18 23.51 7.95
CA THR A 82 26.38 24.14 8.52
C THR A 82 27.02 23.30 9.64
N ALA A 83 26.24 22.43 10.27
CA ALA A 83 26.69 21.51 11.30
C ALA A 83 25.95 20.17 11.15
N PRO A 84 26.24 19.39 10.08
CA PRO A 84 25.49 18.18 9.75
C PRO A 84 25.66 17.12 10.83
N THR A 85 24.53 16.57 11.27
CA THR A 85 24.50 15.41 12.16
C THR A 85 24.53 14.09 11.38
N TYR A 86 24.38 14.18 10.05
CA TYR A 86 24.22 13.06 9.13
C TYR A 86 23.04 12.17 9.51
N ALA A 87 21.96 12.77 10.00
CA ALA A 87 20.71 12.12 10.34
C ALA A 87 19.53 12.90 9.78
N VAL A 88 18.56 12.18 9.22
CA VAL A 88 17.27 12.76 8.79
C VAL A 88 16.66 13.56 9.93
N GLY A 89 16.22 14.78 9.65
CA GLY A 89 15.63 15.67 10.67
C GLY A 89 16.60 16.08 11.79
N GLY A 90 17.91 15.86 11.61
CA GLY A 90 18.94 16.25 12.57
C GLY A 90 19.10 15.32 13.78
N GLY A 91 18.55 14.09 13.74
CA GLY A 91 18.71 13.16 14.87
C GLY A 91 18.10 11.77 14.68
N LEU A 92 18.36 10.90 15.66
CA LEU A 92 17.74 9.58 15.74
C LEU A 92 16.26 9.69 16.13
N ASN A 93 15.44 8.82 15.56
CA ASN A 93 14.01 8.68 15.80
C ASN A 93 13.22 9.99 15.61
N ARG A 94 13.61 10.76 14.59
CA ARG A 94 12.95 12.01 14.20
C ARG A 94 12.40 11.87 12.77
N PRO A 95 11.16 11.42 12.62
CA PRO A 95 10.57 11.25 11.30
C PRO A 95 10.35 12.61 10.64
N LEU A 96 10.78 12.73 9.38
CA LEU A 96 10.50 13.85 8.49
C LEU A 96 9.37 13.43 7.54
N CYS A 97 8.20 14.04 7.73
CA CYS A 97 6.95 13.71 7.02
C CYS A 97 6.30 14.97 6.40
N GLY A 98 5.30 14.79 5.54
CA GLY A 98 4.41 15.85 5.08
C GLY A 98 5.16 17.05 4.49
N ASP A 99 4.66 18.26 4.76
CA ASP A 99 5.21 19.51 4.19
C ASP A 99 6.71 19.71 4.47
N ALA A 100 7.20 19.27 5.64
CA ALA A 100 8.62 19.38 5.97
C ALA A 100 9.47 18.48 5.07
N LEU A 101 9.00 17.26 4.80
CA LEU A 101 9.64 16.34 3.85
C LEU A 101 9.58 16.90 2.42
N ILE A 102 8.37 17.22 1.97
CA ILE A 102 8.11 17.72 0.62
C ILE A 102 8.95 18.97 0.36
N GLY A 103 8.91 19.93 1.28
CA GLY A 103 9.70 21.16 1.21
C GLY A 103 11.21 20.91 1.18
N ALA A 104 11.72 19.99 2.01
CA ALA A 104 13.14 19.63 2.00
C ALA A 104 13.56 19.09 0.62
N MET A 105 12.81 18.15 0.05
CA MET A 105 13.10 17.56 -1.26
C MET A 105 13.01 18.58 -2.40
N LEU A 106 11.92 19.35 -2.46
CA LEU A 106 11.70 20.35 -3.50
C LEU A 106 12.72 21.49 -3.44
N SER A 107 13.20 21.87 -2.25
CA SER A 107 14.25 22.89 -2.09
C SER A 107 15.58 22.49 -2.74
N ARG A 108 15.78 21.20 -3.00
CA ARG A 108 16.93 20.63 -3.72
C ARG A 108 16.63 20.24 -5.16
N GLY A 109 15.44 20.59 -5.67
CA GLY A 109 15.01 20.25 -7.03
C GLY A 109 14.82 18.74 -7.26
N ILE A 110 14.58 17.97 -6.20
CA ILE A 110 14.33 16.53 -6.30
C ILE A 110 12.90 16.31 -6.80
N GLU A 111 12.75 15.53 -7.87
CA GLU A 111 11.46 15.10 -8.37
C GLU A 111 10.80 14.15 -7.38
N LEU A 112 9.54 14.42 -7.05
CA LEU A 112 8.77 13.61 -6.11
C LEU A 112 7.95 12.55 -6.85
N PRO A 113 7.83 11.32 -6.33
CA PRO A 113 6.95 10.31 -6.89
C PRO A 113 5.49 10.75 -6.86
N VAL A 114 4.69 10.19 -7.75
CA VAL A 114 3.25 10.44 -7.76
C VAL A 114 2.60 9.74 -6.57
N GLY A 115 2.06 10.52 -5.64
CA GLY A 115 1.24 10.04 -4.53
C GLY A 115 -0.26 10.26 -4.77
N ARG A 116 -1.00 10.46 -3.68
CA ARG A 116 -2.44 10.68 -3.64
C ARG A 116 -2.84 11.94 -4.40
N SER A 117 -2.09 13.02 -4.21
CA SER A 117 -2.32 14.30 -4.86
C SER A 117 -1.02 15.07 -5.04
N ARG A 118 -1.08 16.22 -5.73
CA ARG A 118 0.07 17.12 -5.88
C ARG A 118 0.51 17.76 -4.56
N GLU A 119 -0.42 17.98 -3.64
CA GLU A 119 -0.15 18.57 -2.32
C GLU A 119 0.30 17.51 -1.30
N THR A 120 -0.12 16.26 -1.50
CA THR A 120 0.23 15.12 -0.64
C THR A 120 0.88 13.99 -1.44
N PRO A 121 2.04 14.23 -2.09
CA PRO A 121 2.76 13.21 -2.82
C PRO A 121 3.34 12.13 -1.89
N ASP A 122 3.43 12.37 -0.58
CA ASP A 122 3.91 11.41 0.42
C ASP A 122 2.83 10.41 0.88
N ARG A 123 1.60 10.54 0.38
CA ARG A 123 0.46 9.67 0.69
C ARG A 123 0.08 8.81 -0.49
N TYR A 124 -0.50 7.62 -0.27
CA TYR A 124 -1.06 6.78 -1.32
C TYR A 124 -2.26 5.99 -0.80
N VAL A 125 -3.35 5.96 -1.57
CA VAL A 125 -4.60 5.28 -1.18
C VAL A 125 -4.71 3.94 -1.87
N TYR A 126 -5.10 2.91 -1.12
CA TYR A 126 -5.37 1.58 -1.62
C TYR A 126 -6.58 0.98 -0.89
N THR A 127 -7.04 -0.18 -1.33
CA THR A 127 -8.12 -0.91 -0.67
C THR A 127 -7.62 -2.24 -0.15
N ASP A 128 -8.09 -2.66 1.01
CA ASP A 128 -7.84 -4.00 1.54
C ASP A 128 -8.62 -5.10 0.78
N LYS A 129 -8.66 -6.31 1.34
CA LYS A 129 -9.40 -7.44 0.76
C LYS A 129 -10.92 -7.28 0.87
N SER A 130 -11.41 -6.58 1.90
CA SER A 130 -12.82 -6.30 2.12
C SER A 130 -13.35 -5.18 1.20
N GLY A 131 -12.44 -4.36 0.68
CA GLY A 131 -12.73 -3.17 -0.10
C GLY A 131 -12.69 -1.87 0.73
N ALA A 132 -12.33 -1.95 2.01
CA ALA A 132 -12.14 -0.79 2.87
C ALA A 132 -10.93 0.04 2.38
N PRO A 133 -11.07 1.37 2.28
CA PRO A 133 -9.98 2.24 1.85
C PRO A 133 -8.98 2.46 2.98
N HIS A 134 -7.70 2.35 2.66
CA HIS A 134 -6.57 2.65 3.54
C HIS A 134 -5.64 3.67 2.87
N GLU A 135 -4.90 4.41 3.69
CA GLU A 135 -3.92 5.37 3.21
C GLU A 135 -2.55 5.07 3.83
N ILE A 136 -1.55 4.84 2.99
CA ILE A 136 -0.17 4.85 3.45
C ILE A 136 0.40 6.27 3.46
N GLN A 137 1.23 6.57 4.45
CA GLN A 137 2.06 7.77 4.48
C GLN A 137 3.55 7.42 4.61
N ILE A 138 4.35 8.11 3.81
CA ILE A 138 5.81 8.01 3.76
C ILE A 138 6.46 9.11 4.61
N CYS A 139 7.43 8.71 5.42
CA CYS A 139 8.39 9.60 6.05
C CYS A 139 9.81 9.06 5.86
N PHE A 140 10.82 9.93 5.99
CA PHE A 140 12.19 9.47 6.22
C PHE A 140 12.55 9.60 7.68
N GLU A 141 13.37 8.68 8.17
CA GLU A 141 13.81 8.68 9.56
C GLU A 141 15.20 8.07 9.67
N THR A 142 15.94 8.44 10.72
CA THR A 142 17.16 7.71 11.10
C THR A 142 16.87 6.90 12.34
N VAL A 143 17.03 5.57 12.25
CA VAL A 143 16.78 4.65 13.36
C VAL A 143 18.04 3.87 13.70
N SER A 144 18.10 3.33 14.92
CA SER A 144 19.14 2.36 15.29
C SER A 144 18.80 1.02 14.68
N TRP A 145 19.56 0.61 13.66
CA TRP A 145 19.31 -0.61 12.91
C TRP A 145 20.36 -1.67 13.19
N THR A 146 19.93 -2.91 13.38
CA THR A 146 20.84 -4.01 13.64
C THR A 146 21.31 -4.68 12.34
N LEU A 147 22.62 -4.73 12.16
CA LEU A 147 23.29 -5.46 11.08
C LEU A 147 24.03 -6.70 11.60
N PRO A 148 24.19 -7.74 10.77
CA PRO A 148 25.10 -8.84 11.07
C PRO A 148 26.54 -8.32 11.21
N GLY A 149 27.22 -8.65 12.32
CA GLY A 149 28.60 -8.25 12.54
C GLY A 149 29.62 -8.98 11.65
N THR A 150 30.87 -8.51 11.69
CA THR A 150 32.01 -9.08 10.92
C THR A 150 32.45 -10.45 11.41
N THR A 151 32.10 -10.82 12.64
CA THR A 151 32.04 -12.19 13.13
C THR A 151 30.57 -12.50 13.35
N ALA A 152 30.11 -13.66 12.86
CA ALA A 152 28.68 -14.04 12.80
C ALA A 152 27.92 -14.05 14.15
N ALA A 153 28.56 -13.65 15.25
CA ALA A 153 28.04 -13.73 16.62
C ALA A 153 27.85 -12.38 17.34
N VAL A 154 28.26 -11.23 16.78
CA VAL A 154 28.09 -9.93 17.47
C VAL A 154 27.20 -8.97 16.67
N PRO A 155 25.95 -8.74 17.09
CA PRO A 155 25.14 -7.64 16.56
C PRO A 155 25.84 -6.30 16.61
N GLN A 156 25.67 -5.52 15.54
CA GLN A 156 26.01 -4.09 15.59
C GLN A 156 24.76 -3.26 15.33
N ASN A 157 24.41 -2.45 16.33
CA ASN A 157 23.41 -1.41 16.20
C ASN A 157 24.09 -0.19 15.59
N VAL A 158 23.69 0.17 14.38
CA VAL A 158 24.27 1.31 13.67
C VAL A 158 23.13 2.23 13.21
N PRO A 159 23.27 3.56 13.34
CA PRO A 159 22.34 4.49 12.71
C PRO A 159 22.19 4.20 11.22
N ARG A 160 20.94 4.04 10.78
CA ARG A 160 20.58 3.84 9.38
C ARG A 160 19.39 4.69 9.01
N HIS A 161 19.35 5.08 7.75
CA HIS A 161 18.24 5.85 7.20
C HIS A 161 17.21 4.90 6.61
N VAL A 162 15.98 5.10 7.01
CA VAL A 162 14.84 4.27 6.66
C VAL A 162 13.73 5.12 6.08
N LEU A 163 12.99 4.50 5.17
CA LEU A 163 11.70 4.95 4.70
C LEU A 163 10.68 4.36 5.67
N ARG A 164 10.08 5.20 6.51
CA ARG A 164 8.99 4.82 7.39
C ARG A 164 7.70 4.85 6.61
N ILE A 165 6.99 3.73 6.61
CA ILE A 165 5.71 3.53 5.95
C ILE A 165 4.67 3.26 7.04
N THR A 166 3.67 4.12 7.14
CA THR A 166 2.52 3.93 8.05
C THR A 166 1.27 3.60 7.24
N GLY A 167 0.24 3.04 7.87
CA GLY A 167 -1.04 2.73 7.20
C GLY A 167 -1.04 1.42 6.41
N LEU A 168 -0.13 0.49 6.72
CA LEU A 168 -0.04 -0.80 6.03
C LEU A 168 -0.99 -1.82 6.64
N THR A 169 -1.89 -2.40 5.86
CA THR A 169 -2.61 -3.61 6.28
C THR A 169 -1.66 -4.81 6.34
N PRO A 170 -1.98 -5.86 7.12
CA PRO A 170 -1.07 -6.99 7.29
C PRO A 170 -0.77 -7.71 5.97
N SER A 171 -1.74 -7.86 5.08
CA SER A 171 -1.54 -8.45 3.76
C SER A 171 -0.62 -7.62 2.87
N VAL A 172 -0.72 -6.29 2.90
CA VAL A 172 0.18 -5.43 2.14
C VAL A 172 1.59 -5.49 2.72
N ALA A 173 1.73 -5.45 4.05
CA ALA A 173 3.00 -5.60 4.73
C ALA A 173 3.71 -6.91 4.36
N ASN A 174 3.00 -8.04 4.44
CA ASN A 174 3.52 -9.35 4.01
C ASN A 174 3.94 -9.35 2.52
N THR A 175 3.17 -8.68 1.66
CA THR A 175 3.46 -8.62 0.22
C THR A 175 4.71 -7.77 -0.04
N PHE A 176 4.85 -6.63 0.64
CA PHE A 176 6.02 -5.75 0.53
C PHE A 176 7.30 -6.44 1.00
N ASP A 177 7.21 -7.17 2.10
CA ASP A 177 8.31 -7.98 2.63
C ASP A 177 8.76 -9.04 1.62
N SER A 178 7.79 -9.82 1.10
CA SER A 178 8.04 -10.81 0.07
C SER A 178 8.62 -10.22 -1.21
N MET A 179 8.21 -9.01 -1.62
CA MET A 179 8.81 -8.31 -2.76
C MET A 179 10.21 -7.74 -2.48
N THR A 180 10.54 -7.49 -1.21
CA THR A 180 11.84 -6.97 -0.81
C THR A 180 12.91 -8.06 -0.84
N ASP A 181 12.64 -9.21 -0.23
CA ASP A 181 13.65 -10.27 -0.06
C ASP A 181 13.14 -11.71 -0.26
N GLY A 182 11.88 -11.89 -0.65
CA GLY A 182 11.28 -13.20 -0.90
C GLY A 182 10.82 -13.94 0.36
N ARG A 183 10.96 -13.34 1.55
CA ARG A 183 10.52 -13.90 2.83
C ARG A 183 9.47 -13.01 3.48
N VAL A 184 8.80 -13.54 4.50
CA VAL A 184 7.71 -12.84 5.21
C VAL A 184 8.01 -12.88 6.70
N HIS A 185 8.91 -12.03 7.15
CA HIS A 185 9.39 -11.91 8.52
C HIS A 185 9.52 -10.44 8.92
N ALA A 186 8.81 -10.04 9.98
CA ALA A 186 8.73 -8.65 10.40
C ALA A 186 10.03 -8.05 10.98
N SER A 187 11.06 -8.86 11.20
CA SER A 187 12.25 -8.47 11.97
C SER A 187 13.57 -8.66 11.25
N ASP A 188 13.56 -9.24 10.06
CA ASP A 188 14.75 -9.58 9.29
C ASP A 188 14.76 -8.84 7.95
N GLY A 189 15.87 -8.88 7.21
CA GLY A 189 15.96 -8.26 5.90
C GLY A 189 16.01 -6.73 5.95
N ASP A 190 15.71 -6.10 4.80
CA ASP A 190 15.71 -4.65 4.61
C ASP A 190 14.34 -4.00 4.90
N PHE A 191 13.27 -4.80 5.01
CA PHE A 191 11.93 -4.35 5.34
C PHE A 191 11.49 -4.94 6.68
N ARG A 192 11.34 -4.11 7.70
CA ARG A 192 11.02 -4.55 9.07
C ARG A 192 9.83 -3.80 9.61
N GLN A 193 9.00 -4.45 10.39
CA GLN A 193 7.96 -3.75 11.14
C GLN A 193 8.61 -2.81 12.17
N GLN A 194 8.02 -1.62 12.37
CA GLN A 194 8.43 -0.68 13.40
C GLN A 194 8.38 -1.35 14.79
N GLY A 195 9.45 -1.21 15.56
CA GLY A 195 9.71 -1.90 16.83
C GLY A 195 10.66 -3.09 16.70
N PHE A 196 10.93 -3.57 15.47
CA PHE A 196 11.87 -4.66 15.21
C PHE A 196 13.10 -4.21 14.41
N GLU A 197 13.33 -2.91 14.20
CA GLU A 197 14.51 -2.36 13.52
C GLU A 197 15.84 -2.82 14.16
N ALA A 198 15.84 -3.03 15.48
CA ALA A 198 16.99 -3.51 16.24
C ALA A 198 17.00 -5.03 16.45
N SER A 199 16.07 -5.78 15.83
CA SER A 199 15.98 -7.23 16.00
C SER A 199 17.08 -7.98 15.24
N MET A 200 17.42 -9.17 15.77
CA MET A 200 18.30 -10.16 15.13
C MET A 200 17.63 -11.52 14.93
N PHE A 201 16.38 -11.65 15.37
CA PHE A 201 15.66 -12.90 15.20
C PHE A 201 15.23 -13.00 13.74
N SER A 202 15.64 -14.08 13.08
CA SER A 202 14.97 -14.50 11.86
C SER A 202 13.62 -15.13 12.24
N ALA A 203 12.61 -14.92 11.40
CA ALA A 203 11.29 -15.53 11.53
C ALA A 203 10.34 -15.04 12.64
N ILE A 204 10.44 -13.77 13.08
CA ILE A 204 9.33 -13.16 13.82
C ILE A 204 8.20 -12.85 12.83
N ASN A 205 6.98 -13.27 13.17
CA ASN A 205 5.78 -12.94 12.40
C ASN A 205 5.39 -11.48 12.58
N TRP A 206 4.73 -10.91 11.56
CA TRP A 206 4.07 -9.62 11.66
C TRP A 206 3.07 -9.60 12.82
N SER A 207 3.03 -8.48 13.55
CA SER A 207 2.30 -8.39 14.83
C SER A 207 0.78 -8.49 14.72
N ALA A 208 0.24 -8.34 13.51
CA ALA A 208 -1.18 -8.45 13.22
C ALA A 208 -1.40 -9.29 11.96
N ASP A 209 -2.59 -9.87 11.86
CA ASP A 209 -3.10 -10.52 10.66
C ASP A 209 -4.41 -9.86 10.20
N GLU A 210 -4.97 -10.34 9.09
CA GLU A 210 -6.21 -9.79 8.50
C GLU A 210 -7.45 -9.95 9.39
N ARG A 211 -7.37 -10.68 10.51
CA ARG A 211 -8.47 -10.87 11.46
C ARG A 211 -8.27 -10.08 12.75
N ALA A 212 -7.10 -9.45 12.93
CA ALA A 212 -6.86 -8.59 14.05
C ALA A 212 -7.81 -7.39 13.96
N SER A 213 -8.64 -7.18 14.98
CA SER A 213 -9.35 -5.92 15.19
C SER A 213 -8.68 -5.17 16.34
N MET A 214 -8.21 -3.95 16.10
CA MET A 214 -7.92 -3.04 17.21
C MET A 214 -9.25 -2.46 17.72
N ASN A 215 -9.32 -2.08 18.99
CA ASN A 215 -10.53 -1.59 19.69
C ASN A 215 -11.27 -0.40 19.02
N ASN A 216 -10.74 0.13 17.91
CA ASN A 216 -11.27 1.25 17.13
C ASN A 216 -11.37 0.98 15.61
N ALA A 217 -11.09 -0.24 15.13
CA ALA A 217 -11.28 -0.57 13.72
C ALA A 217 -12.78 -0.79 13.45
N GLU A 218 -13.32 -0.21 12.38
CA GLU A 218 -14.71 -0.46 11.98
C GLU A 218 -14.90 -1.95 11.64
N GLU A 219 -16.10 -2.48 11.83
CA GLU A 219 -16.38 -3.92 11.64
C GLU A 219 -16.09 -4.32 10.18
N GLY A 220 -14.98 -5.05 9.96
CA GLY A 220 -14.53 -5.49 8.64
C GLY A 220 -13.31 -4.76 8.09
N GLU A 221 -12.79 -3.74 8.77
CA GLU A 221 -11.56 -3.03 8.41
C GLU A 221 -10.31 -3.73 8.99
N ALA A 222 -9.26 -3.87 8.18
CA ALA A 222 -8.00 -4.43 8.63
C ALA A 222 -7.19 -3.43 9.48
N VAL A 223 -6.52 -3.94 10.50
CA VAL A 223 -5.62 -3.14 11.35
C VAL A 223 -4.42 -2.59 10.57
N GLU A 224 -4.07 -1.34 10.82
CA GLU A 224 -2.89 -0.72 10.22
C GLU A 224 -1.61 -0.91 11.05
N LEU A 225 -0.52 -1.14 10.33
CA LEU A 225 0.83 -1.34 10.83
C LEU A 225 1.76 -0.23 10.32
N ALA A 226 2.90 -0.10 10.98
CA ALA A 226 4.02 0.72 10.53
C ALA A 226 5.26 -0.15 10.29
N ALA A 227 5.99 0.14 9.23
CA ALA A 227 7.21 -0.56 8.83
C ALA A 227 8.30 0.41 8.37
N TYR A 228 9.52 -0.09 8.35
CA TYR A 228 10.72 0.58 7.89
C TYR A 228 11.31 -0.19 6.72
N LEU A 229 11.60 0.52 5.63
CA LEU A 229 12.41 0.02 4.53
C LEU A 229 13.78 0.70 4.54
N LEU A 230 14.87 -0.07 4.52
CA LEU A 230 16.22 0.46 4.45
C LEU A 230 16.47 1.17 3.11
N VAL A 231 16.92 2.43 3.17
CA VAL A 231 17.03 3.26 1.96
C VAL A 231 18.40 3.12 1.28
N GLY A 232 19.46 2.96 2.07
CA GLY A 232 20.83 2.71 1.60
C GLY A 232 21.61 1.86 2.59
N ARG A 233 22.60 1.09 2.10
CA ARG A 233 23.55 0.31 2.89
C ARG A 233 24.92 0.97 2.91
#